data_AF-B5IJ68-F1
#
_entry.id   AF-B5IJ68-F1
#
_cell.length_a   1.000
_cell.length_b   1.000
_cell.length_c   1.000
_cell.angle_alpha   90.00
_cell.angle_beta   90.00
_cell.angle_gamma   90.00
#
_symmetry.space_group_name_H-M   'P 1'
#
loop_
_entity.id
_entity.type
_entity.pdbx_description
1 polymer ?
#
loop_
_entity_poly.entity_id
_entity_poly.type
_entity_poly.pdbx_seq_one_letter_code
_entity_poly.pdbx_strand_id
1 'polypeptide(L)'
;MAPSPGPSAQPRSPQPRTSQALKERQLLGWLSLLLALVLCGLIVMRARQAARDGNRELQNDTYWVLVSPVAFSILGVLLLRPSRQRPGSSAGPRLGFGATAAAARSGLDRSSAEAAAATAQLQHLEQSSQRQVQMARSEAEAARAAAQASQQELERVSAGASEAIAVLEARLLQAERERDQAFSQVQDLSSSPTGTSDDPALRAAERAQRRAETLLAGLQDELQQARTLLASLSSGQPESLVQSRRQAALALEAAQSACREVERLQALQEQQLGEARLLLERCAQVEQGDLATVRREVEQALAAARSARQEASDLADAATTRMERLSQDIQQAQQASQAAAQQLGQVLHQADQMRQDTRQRADEQERRLDELVAQVDAELKQARERNAAARRSSEEALQLVDRLEQVVFAYPPAAGMPAATAPGRTPEDPAYRDACGELGVVPGSPWQQVRAAWRRNLLQWHPDQGGDPNLWSRRQAAYQLLEAWYAFKGEP
;
A
#
# COMPACT_ATOMS: atom_id res chain seq x y z
N MET A 1 39.64 -43.40 23.74
CA MET A 1 39.88 -42.23 22.87
C MET A 1 38.55 -41.64 22.45
N ALA A 2 38.11 -40.59 23.15
CA ALA A 2 37.03 -39.67 22.77
C ALA A 2 37.26 -38.36 23.57
N PRO A 3 37.10 -37.16 22.98
CA PRO A 3 37.68 -35.93 23.52
C PRO A 3 36.74 -35.14 24.43
N SER A 4 37.37 -34.33 25.29
CA SER A 4 36.80 -33.43 26.29
C SER A 4 36.05 -32.23 25.66
N PRO A 5 34.92 -31.75 26.22
CA PRO A 5 34.25 -30.56 25.74
C PRO A 5 34.97 -29.28 26.22
N GLY A 6 35.28 -28.40 25.27
CA GLY A 6 35.92 -27.10 25.50
C GLY A 6 34.94 -26.00 25.96
N PRO A 7 35.47 -24.85 26.45
CA PRO A 7 34.68 -23.80 27.08
C PRO A 7 33.87 -22.98 26.08
N SER A 8 32.62 -22.72 26.47
CA SER A 8 31.59 -21.97 25.76
C SER A 8 32.04 -20.53 25.40
N ALA A 9 32.12 -20.24 24.11
CA ALA A 9 32.31 -18.89 23.59
C ALA A 9 31.02 -18.07 23.75
N GLN A 10 31.11 -16.95 24.49
CA GLN A 10 30.03 -15.98 24.62
C GLN A 10 29.78 -15.24 23.28
N PRO A 11 28.51 -15.11 22.83
CA PRO A 11 28.18 -14.34 21.63
C PRO A 11 28.28 -12.84 21.91
N ARG A 12 29.23 -12.16 21.25
CA ARG A 12 29.30 -10.69 21.22
C ARG A 12 28.07 -10.14 20.50
N SER A 13 27.28 -9.34 21.22
CA SER A 13 26.12 -8.64 20.71
C SER A 13 26.52 -7.59 19.65
N PRO A 14 25.89 -7.58 18.46
CA PRO A 14 26.17 -6.59 17.44
C PRO A 14 25.57 -5.23 17.84
N GLN A 15 26.41 -4.21 17.96
CA GLN A 15 25.95 -2.83 18.17
C GLN A 15 25.18 -2.30 16.94
N PRO A 16 24.07 -1.57 17.14
CA PRO A 16 23.24 -1.05 16.05
C PRO A 16 23.87 0.19 15.40
N ARG A 17 24.38 0.05 14.16
CA ARG A 17 24.86 1.16 13.30
C ARG A 17 23.72 1.89 12.55
N THR A 18 22.51 1.97 13.10
CA THR A 18 21.33 2.42 12.35
C THR A 18 21.14 3.94 12.31
N SER A 19 21.85 4.71 13.13
CA SER A 19 21.67 6.17 13.22
C SER A 19 22.40 6.96 12.12
N GLN A 20 23.46 6.41 11.51
CA GLN A 20 24.18 7.08 10.41
C GLN A 20 23.44 7.00 9.08
N ALA A 21 22.83 5.84 8.76
CA ALA A 21 22.13 5.62 7.50
C ALA A 21 20.88 6.52 7.33
N LEU A 22 20.26 6.94 8.44
CA LEU A 22 19.11 7.85 8.41
C LEU A 22 19.52 9.30 8.10
N LYS A 23 20.70 9.73 8.59
CA LYS A 23 21.22 11.08 8.31
C LYS A 23 21.65 11.22 6.85
N GLU A 24 22.26 10.20 6.26
CA GLU A 24 22.66 10.21 4.84
C GLU A 24 21.45 10.35 3.91
N ARG A 25 20.36 9.63 4.17
CA ARG A 25 19.13 9.71 3.36
C ARG A 25 18.45 11.09 3.43
N GLN A 26 18.43 11.71 4.60
CA GLN A 26 17.92 13.06 4.75
C GLN A 26 18.78 14.09 4.02
N LEU A 27 20.10 13.95 4.08
CA LEU A 27 21.05 14.81 3.36
C LEU A 27 20.85 14.71 1.85
N LEU A 28 20.73 13.49 1.31
CA LEU A 28 20.44 13.24 -0.11
C LEU A 28 19.09 13.83 -0.54
N GLY A 29 18.05 13.71 0.30
CA GLY A 29 16.74 14.31 0.03
C GLY A 29 16.80 15.83 -0.10
N TRP A 30 17.44 16.51 0.85
CA TRP A 30 17.63 17.97 0.80
C TRP A 30 18.46 18.42 -0.41
N LEU A 31 19.52 17.67 -0.75
CA LEU A 31 20.39 17.97 -1.88
C LEU A 31 19.64 17.87 -3.22
N SER A 32 18.79 16.85 -3.38
CA SER A 32 17.95 16.69 -4.58
C SER A 32 16.93 17.82 -4.74
N LEU A 33 16.36 18.29 -3.63
CA LEU A 33 15.33 19.33 -3.63
C LEU A 33 15.94 20.70 -3.94
N LEU A 34 17.12 20.99 -3.37
CA LEU A 34 17.87 22.21 -3.67
C LEU A 34 18.33 22.23 -5.13
N LEU A 35 18.81 21.09 -5.65
CA LEU A 35 19.20 20.97 -7.06
C LEU A 35 18.01 21.19 -8.01
N ALA A 36 16.84 20.62 -7.71
CA ALA A 36 15.63 20.81 -8.50
C ALA A 36 15.19 22.28 -8.53
N LEU A 37 15.30 22.98 -7.40
CA LEU A 37 14.94 24.40 -7.27
C LEU A 37 15.89 25.30 -8.08
N VAL A 38 17.19 25.01 -8.06
CA VAL A 38 18.20 25.71 -8.89
C VAL A 38 17.96 25.49 -10.38
N LEU A 39 17.71 24.24 -10.79
CA LEU A 39 17.39 23.90 -12.18
C LEU A 39 16.12 24.61 -12.66
N CYS A 40 15.07 24.61 -11.84
CA CYS A 40 13.83 25.33 -12.13
C CYS A 40 14.08 26.83 -12.33
N GLY A 41 14.89 27.45 -11.45
CA GLY A 41 15.27 28.86 -11.57
C GLY A 41 16.01 29.18 -12.86
N LEU A 42 16.98 28.35 -13.25
CA LEU A 42 17.72 28.51 -14.51
C LEU A 42 16.82 28.38 -15.74
N ILE A 43 15.90 27.41 -15.73
CA ILE A 43 14.96 27.19 -16.83
C ILE A 43 14.01 28.39 -16.98
N VAL A 44 13.45 28.89 -15.87
CA VAL A 44 12.57 30.08 -15.89
C VAL A 44 13.33 31.33 -16.35
N MET A 45 14.59 31.50 -15.93
CA MET A 45 15.40 32.63 -16.36
C MET A 45 15.68 32.58 -17.86
N ARG A 46 15.98 31.39 -18.40
CA ARG A 46 16.19 31.17 -19.84
C ARG A 46 14.89 31.34 -20.65
N ALA A 47 13.75 30.89 -20.12
CA ALA A 47 12.43 31.10 -20.72
C ALA A 47 12.10 32.60 -20.84
N ARG A 48 12.41 33.39 -19.81
CA ARG A 48 12.20 34.84 -19.82
C ARG A 48 13.11 35.54 -20.81
N GLN A 49 14.33 35.04 -21.01
CA GLN A 49 15.25 35.58 -22.00
C GLN A 49 14.77 35.28 -23.43
N ALA A 50 14.36 34.03 -23.70
CA ALA A 50 13.77 33.65 -24.98
C ALA A 50 12.45 34.41 -25.30
N ALA A 51 11.65 34.71 -24.28
CA ALA A 51 10.43 35.53 -24.43
C ALA A 51 10.74 36.99 -24.82
N ARG A 52 11.88 37.55 -24.37
CA ARG A 52 12.33 38.88 -24.80
C ARG A 52 12.83 38.88 -26.24
N ASP A 53 13.36 37.75 -26.69
CA ASP A 53 13.89 37.59 -28.05
C ASP A 53 12.80 37.20 -29.07
N GLY A 54 11.53 37.09 -28.63
CA GLY A 54 10.38 36.84 -29.51
C GLY A 54 10.30 35.44 -30.11
N ASN A 55 11.15 34.50 -29.68
CA ASN A 55 11.25 33.18 -30.28
C ASN A 55 10.29 32.18 -29.61
N ARG A 56 9.10 32.00 -30.22
CA ARG A 56 8.01 31.16 -29.70
C ARG A 56 8.33 29.67 -29.70
N GLU A 57 9.23 29.21 -30.57
CA GLU A 57 9.61 27.80 -30.68
C GLU A 57 10.39 27.32 -29.45
N LEU A 58 11.37 28.13 -29.00
CA LEU A 58 12.11 27.89 -27.77
C LEU A 58 11.21 27.93 -26.52
N GLN A 59 10.13 28.72 -26.56
CA GLN A 59 9.20 28.83 -25.45
C GLN A 59 8.46 27.50 -25.22
N ASN A 60 8.07 26.81 -26.30
CA ASN A 60 7.36 25.54 -26.22
C ASN A 60 8.29 24.38 -25.79
N ASP A 61 9.53 24.37 -26.28
CA ASP A 61 10.56 23.40 -25.83
C ASP A 61 10.92 23.59 -24.35
N THR A 62 10.87 24.82 -23.86
CA THR A 62 11.17 25.11 -22.45
C THR A 62 10.10 24.53 -21.50
N TYR A 63 8.86 24.36 -21.95
CA TYR A 63 7.81 23.67 -21.17
C TYR A 63 8.05 22.16 -21.04
N TRP A 64 8.59 21.51 -22.08
CA TRP A 64 8.97 20.09 -22.00
C TRP A 64 10.17 19.86 -21.08
N VAL A 65 11.10 20.82 -21.02
CA VAL A 65 12.26 20.74 -20.11
C VAL A 65 11.86 20.93 -18.63
N LEU A 66 10.70 21.54 -18.34
CA LEU A 66 10.17 21.69 -16.97
C LEU A 66 9.66 20.38 -16.35
N VAL A 67 9.45 19.32 -17.14
CA VAL A 67 8.99 18.01 -16.62
C VAL A 67 10.04 17.36 -15.71
N SER A 68 11.34 17.50 -16.02
CA SER A 68 12.42 16.91 -15.21
C SER A 68 12.51 17.49 -13.78
N PRO A 69 12.55 18.82 -13.57
CA PRO A 69 12.55 19.39 -12.21
C PRO A 69 11.35 18.99 -11.35
N VAL A 70 10.17 18.83 -11.97
CA VAL A 70 8.95 18.37 -11.27
C VAL A 70 9.10 16.91 -10.84
N ALA A 71 9.58 16.03 -11.71
CA ALA A 71 9.85 14.63 -11.36
C ALA A 71 10.89 14.51 -10.24
N PHE A 72 11.97 15.30 -10.27
CA PHE A 72 12.98 15.34 -9.21
C PHE A 72 12.43 15.88 -7.89
N SER A 73 11.52 16.86 -7.93
CA SER A 73 10.87 17.40 -6.73
C SER A 73 9.94 16.38 -6.08
N ILE A 74 9.18 15.62 -6.88
CA ILE A 74 8.32 14.53 -6.38
C ILE A 74 9.18 13.43 -5.74
N LEU A 75 10.29 13.05 -6.38
CA LEU A 75 11.23 12.05 -5.84
C LEU A 75 11.88 12.54 -4.54
N GLY A 76 12.29 13.81 -4.47
CA GLY A 76 12.83 14.42 -3.25
C GLY A 76 11.84 14.41 -2.09
N VAL A 77 10.56 14.72 -2.35
CA VAL A 77 9.49 14.67 -1.34
C VAL A 77 9.20 13.23 -0.90
N LEU A 78 9.23 12.26 -1.82
CA LEU A 78 9.09 10.83 -1.49
C LEU A 78 10.22 10.32 -0.60
N LEU A 79 11.45 10.76 -0.82
CA LEU A 79 12.61 10.40 -0.01
C LEU A 79 12.64 11.09 1.36
N LEU A 80 12.10 12.31 1.45
CA LEU A 80 11.96 13.05 2.71
C LEU A 80 10.80 12.56 3.57
N ARG A 81 9.85 11.78 3.01
CA ARG A 81 8.74 11.21 3.76
C ARG A 81 9.29 10.19 4.75
N PRO A 82 9.27 10.45 6.06
CA PRO A 82 9.87 9.55 7.04
C PRO A 82 9.12 8.21 6.97
N SER A 83 9.84 7.16 6.61
CA SER A 83 9.37 5.79 6.72
C SER A 83 9.10 5.52 8.20
N ARG A 84 7.85 5.72 8.64
CA ARG A 84 7.38 5.38 9.98
C ARG A 84 7.47 3.87 10.15
N GLN A 85 8.65 3.36 10.46
CA GLN A 85 8.79 2.14 11.22
C GLN A 85 8.49 2.51 12.67
N ARG A 86 7.23 2.32 13.08
CA ARG A 86 6.83 2.38 14.49
C ARG A 86 6.80 0.94 15.01
N PRO A 87 7.70 0.54 15.91
CA PRO A 87 7.53 -0.68 16.67
C PRO A 87 6.52 -0.41 17.80
N GLY A 88 5.48 -1.25 17.88
CA GLY A 88 4.65 -1.42 19.08
C GLY A 88 3.74 -0.25 19.45
N SER A 89 2.57 -0.14 18.81
CA SER A 89 1.39 0.41 19.50
C SER A 89 0.12 -0.13 18.85
N SER A 90 -0.54 -1.04 19.57
CA SER A 90 -1.90 -1.50 19.34
C SER A 90 -2.88 -0.34 19.53
N ALA A 91 -3.10 0.43 18.47
CA ALA A 91 -4.23 1.35 18.35
C ALA A 91 -4.64 1.37 16.87
N GLY A 92 -5.88 0.96 16.62
CA GLY A 92 -6.38 0.49 15.33
C GLY A 92 -6.13 1.43 14.14
N PRO A 93 -5.85 0.87 12.94
CA PRO A 93 -5.65 1.63 11.73
C PRO A 93 -7.00 2.10 11.18
N ARG A 94 -7.51 3.24 11.66
CA ARG A 94 -8.55 3.97 10.94
C ARG A 94 -7.91 4.81 9.83
N LEU A 95 -7.74 4.12 8.70
CA LEU A 95 -8.10 4.57 7.34
C LEU A 95 -7.56 5.94 6.87
N GLY A 96 -6.32 5.93 6.40
CA GLY A 96 -5.77 6.94 5.47
C GLY A 96 -6.18 6.73 4.00
N PHE A 97 -7.17 5.87 3.72
CA PHE A 97 -7.70 5.62 2.36
C PHE A 97 -8.52 6.80 1.80
N GLY A 98 -9.04 7.68 2.65
CA GLY A 98 -9.83 8.83 2.22
C GLY A 98 -9.01 9.89 1.47
N ALA A 99 -7.75 10.10 1.86
CA ALA A 99 -6.93 11.17 1.29
C ALA A 99 -6.47 10.86 -0.14
N THR A 100 -6.17 9.59 -0.45
CA THR A 100 -5.78 9.16 -1.81
C THR A 100 -6.98 9.11 -2.74
N ALA A 101 -8.14 8.62 -2.27
CA ALA A 101 -9.37 8.63 -3.06
C ALA A 101 -9.87 10.07 -3.35
N ALA A 102 -9.72 11.00 -2.40
CA ALA A 102 -10.06 12.40 -2.60
C ALA A 102 -9.13 13.11 -3.59
N ALA A 103 -7.83 12.80 -3.57
CA ALA A 103 -6.86 13.34 -4.53
C ALA A 103 -7.08 12.78 -5.95
N ALA A 104 -7.43 11.51 -6.08
CA ALA A 104 -7.77 10.91 -7.38
C ALA A 104 -9.05 11.52 -7.98
N ARG A 105 -10.09 11.74 -7.15
CA ARG A 105 -11.32 12.42 -7.60
C ARG A 105 -11.06 13.86 -8.04
N SER A 106 -10.31 14.64 -7.27
CA SER A 106 -10.03 16.03 -7.65
C SER A 106 -9.16 16.14 -8.91
N GLY A 107 -8.29 15.16 -9.17
CA GLY A 107 -7.57 15.03 -10.43
C GLY A 107 -8.49 14.74 -11.62
N LEU A 108 -9.42 13.79 -11.45
CA LEU A 108 -10.41 13.44 -12.49
C LEU A 108 -11.34 14.61 -12.81
N ASP A 109 -11.84 15.30 -11.79
CA ASP A 109 -12.71 16.47 -11.95
C ASP A 109 -11.98 17.59 -12.72
N ARG A 110 -10.68 17.81 -12.43
CA ARG A 110 -9.86 18.81 -13.13
C ARG A 110 -9.60 18.41 -14.59
N SER A 111 -9.28 17.14 -14.86
CA SER A 111 -9.13 16.63 -16.24
C SER A 111 -10.43 16.82 -17.04
N SER A 112 -11.57 16.47 -16.44
CA SER A 112 -12.88 16.62 -17.09
C SER A 112 -13.22 18.09 -17.40
N ALA A 113 -12.87 19.01 -16.50
CA ALA A 113 -13.07 20.44 -16.69
C ALA A 113 -12.16 21.01 -17.79
N GLU A 114 -10.90 20.56 -17.86
CA GLU A 114 -9.96 20.94 -18.93
C GLU A 114 -10.41 20.41 -20.30
N ALA A 115 -10.89 19.16 -20.37
CA ALA A 115 -11.46 18.58 -21.59
C ALA A 115 -12.72 19.32 -22.06
N ALA A 116 -13.61 19.68 -21.12
CA ALA A 116 -14.80 20.48 -21.42
C ALA A 116 -14.43 21.89 -21.94
N ALA A 117 -13.42 22.53 -21.33
CA ALA A 117 -12.92 23.84 -21.77
C ALA A 117 -12.29 23.78 -23.17
N ALA A 118 -11.49 22.75 -23.46
CA ALA A 118 -10.91 22.53 -24.79
C ALA A 118 -11.99 22.30 -25.86
N THR A 119 -13.04 21.55 -25.53
CA THR A 119 -14.18 21.31 -26.42
C THR A 119 -14.95 22.61 -26.70
N ALA A 120 -15.16 23.44 -25.67
CA ALA A 120 -15.80 24.74 -25.83
C ALA A 120 -14.98 25.71 -26.70
N GLN A 121 -13.65 25.70 -26.57
CA GLN A 121 -12.76 26.50 -27.43
C GLN A 121 -12.83 26.06 -28.89
N LEU A 122 -12.86 24.75 -29.16
CA LEU A 122 -13.02 24.21 -30.52
C LEU A 122 -14.35 24.62 -31.14
N GLN A 123 -15.46 24.53 -30.39
CA GLN A 123 -16.77 24.97 -30.85
C GLN A 123 -16.80 26.47 -31.16
N HIS A 124 -16.16 27.29 -30.32
CA HIS A 124 -16.07 28.73 -30.56
C HIS A 124 -15.27 29.05 -31.82
N LEU A 125 -14.13 28.38 -32.03
CA LEU A 125 -13.32 28.53 -33.25
C LEU A 125 -14.12 28.13 -34.49
N GLU A 126 -14.81 26.98 -34.44
CA GLU A 126 -15.65 26.49 -35.53
C GLU A 126 -16.77 27.49 -35.88
N GLN A 127 -17.47 28.02 -34.87
CA GLN A 127 -18.52 29.04 -35.09
C GLN A 127 -17.95 30.34 -35.67
N SER A 128 -16.80 30.80 -35.19
CA SER A 128 -16.17 32.03 -35.70
C SER A 128 -15.72 31.89 -37.15
N SER A 129 -15.17 30.72 -37.51
CA SER A 129 -14.78 30.37 -38.87
C SER A 129 -15.99 30.24 -39.79
N GLN A 130 -17.05 29.56 -39.36
CA GLN A 130 -18.30 29.47 -40.13
C GLN A 130 -18.89 30.84 -40.44
N ARG A 131 -18.86 31.78 -39.48
CA ARG A 131 -19.29 33.16 -39.72
C ARG A 131 -18.44 33.87 -40.77
N GLN A 132 -17.12 33.69 -40.75
CA GLN A 132 -16.22 34.27 -41.76
C GLN A 132 -16.50 33.71 -43.16
N VAL A 133 -16.68 32.39 -43.28
CA VAL A 133 -17.03 31.74 -44.55
C VAL A 133 -18.39 32.23 -45.06
N GLN A 134 -19.38 32.39 -44.18
CA GLN A 134 -20.69 32.93 -44.55
C GLN A 134 -20.61 34.38 -45.03
N MET A 135 -19.84 35.24 -44.34
CA MET A 135 -19.62 36.62 -44.78
C MET A 135 -18.98 36.66 -46.16
N ALA A 136 -17.88 35.92 -46.37
CA ALA A 136 -17.20 35.90 -47.66
C ALA A 136 -18.06 35.33 -48.80
N ARG A 137 -18.92 34.33 -48.52
CA ARG A 137 -19.91 33.83 -49.49
C ARG A 137 -20.93 34.91 -49.85
N SER A 138 -21.46 35.62 -48.86
CA SER A 138 -22.43 36.70 -49.10
C SER A 138 -21.82 37.85 -49.91
N GLU A 139 -20.54 38.20 -49.66
CA GLU A 139 -19.82 39.20 -50.44
C GLU A 139 -19.59 38.74 -51.90
N ALA A 140 -19.22 37.47 -52.10
CA ALA A 140 -19.04 36.91 -53.43
C ALA A 140 -20.37 36.83 -54.22
N GLU A 141 -21.48 36.48 -53.56
CA GLU A 141 -22.82 36.50 -54.15
C GLU A 141 -23.25 37.92 -54.54
N ALA A 142 -23.02 38.91 -53.66
CA ALA A 142 -23.29 40.31 -53.95
C ALA A 142 -22.49 40.81 -55.16
N ALA A 143 -21.20 40.46 -55.25
CA ALA A 143 -20.36 40.82 -56.39
C ALA A 143 -20.84 40.19 -57.71
N ARG A 144 -21.28 38.91 -57.68
CA ARG A 144 -21.88 38.24 -58.84
C ARG A 144 -23.19 38.88 -59.27
N ALA A 145 -24.06 39.23 -58.33
CA ALA A 145 -25.31 39.93 -58.61
C ALA A 145 -25.06 41.30 -59.26
N ALA A 146 -24.08 42.06 -58.77
CA ALA A 146 -23.68 43.34 -59.37
C ALA A 146 -23.15 43.17 -60.80
N ALA A 147 -22.33 42.15 -61.05
CA ALA A 147 -21.85 41.84 -62.40
C ALA A 147 -23.00 41.47 -63.35
N GLN A 148 -23.93 40.62 -62.92
CA GLN A 148 -25.12 40.26 -63.71
C GLN A 148 -26.01 41.47 -64.00
N ALA A 149 -26.23 42.35 -63.03
CA ALA A 149 -27.02 43.57 -63.23
C ALA A 149 -26.37 44.48 -64.30
N SER A 150 -25.05 44.65 -64.26
CA SER A 150 -24.32 45.42 -65.27
C SER A 150 -24.41 44.81 -66.67
N GLN A 151 -24.41 43.48 -66.77
CA GLN A 151 -24.56 42.77 -68.04
C GLN A 151 -25.98 42.92 -68.60
N GLN A 152 -27.00 42.79 -67.77
CA GLN A 152 -28.40 43.01 -68.17
C GLN A 152 -28.65 44.44 -68.64
N GLU A 153 -28.04 45.44 -68.00
CA GLU A 153 -28.13 46.83 -68.43
C GLU A 153 -27.49 47.04 -69.81
N LEU A 154 -26.34 46.41 -70.05
CA LEU A 154 -25.68 46.43 -71.35
C LEU A 154 -26.53 45.76 -72.45
N GLU A 155 -27.15 44.62 -72.15
CA GLU A 155 -28.09 43.95 -73.04
C GLU A 155 -29.30 44.85 -73.37
N ARG A 156 -29.91 45.50 -72.35
CA ARG A 156 -31.02 46.45 -72.55
C ARG A 156 -30.63 47.64 -73.42
N VAL A 157 -29.47 48.24 -73.19
CA VAL A 157 -28.98 49.36 -74.01
C VAL A 157 -28.73 48.91 -75.45
N SER A 158 -28.13 47.73 -75.65
CA SER A 158 -27.89 47.19 -76.98
C SER A 158 -29.19 46.87 -77.74
N ALA A 159 -30.18 46.29 -77.04
CA ALA A 159 -31.48 45.98 -77.60
C ALA A 159 -32.23 47.26 -78.01
N GLY A 160 -32.27 48.27 -77.12
CA GLY A 160 -32.90 49.56 -77.42
C GLY A 160 -32.25 50.29 -78.60
N ALA A 161 -30.91 50.22 -78.73
CA ALA A 161 -30.22 50.80 -79.88
C ALA A 161 -30.54 50.05 -81.18
N SER A 162 -30.62 48.71 -81.15
CA SER A 162 -31.01 47.91 -82.32
C SER A 162 -32.45 48.18 -82.76
N GLU A 163 -33.37 48.37 -81.81
CA GLU A 163 -34.77 48.72 -82.07
C GLU A 163 -34.87 50.11 -82.71
N ALA A 164 -34.12 51.10 -82.21
CA ALA A 164 -34.08 52.44 -82.79
C ALA A 164 -33.60 52.42 -84.26
N ILE A 165 -32.59 51.60 -84.59
CA ILE A 165 -32.14 51.41 -85.97
C ILE A 165 -33.25 50.79 -86.82
N ALA A 166 -33.92 49.74 -86.33
CA ALA A 166 -35.01 49.09 -87.07
C ALA A 166 -36.17 50.07 -87.36
N VAL A 167 -36.50 50.95 -86.42
CA VAL A 167 -37.51 52.01 -86.61
C VAL A 167 -37.06 53.01 -87.68
N LEU A 168 -35.80 53.44 -87.67
CA LEU A 168 -35.25 54.34 -88.69
C LEU A 168 -35.21 53.68 -90.07
N GLU A 169 -34.83 52.40 -90.17
CA GLU A 169 -34.85 51.63 -91.42
C GLU A 169 -36.27 51.50 -91.98
N ALA A 170 -37.27 51.24 -91.13
CA ALA A 170 -38.67 51.20 -91.53
C ALA A 170 -39.17 52.55 -92.04
N ARG A 171 -38.81 53.65 -91.38
CA ARG A 171 -39.14 55.02 -91.82
C ARG A 171 -38.48 55.37 -93.15
N LEU A 172 -37.23 54.96 -93.34
CA LEU A 172 -36.50 55.17 -94.58
C LEU A 172 -37.16 54.41 -95.74
N LEU A 173 -37.50 53.13 -95.56
CA LEU A 173 -38.23 52.34 -96.56
C LEU A 173 -39.61 52.95 -96.89
N GLN A 174 -40.29 53.52 -95.91
CA GLN A 174 -41.55 54.24 -96.15
C GLN A 174 -41.32 55.50 -96.98
N ALA A 175 -40.32 56.31 -96.63
CA ALA A 175 -39.97 57.52 -97.39
C ALA A 175 -39.54 57.21 -98.83
N GLU A 176 -38.83 56.10 -99.07
CA GLU A 176 -38.50 55.62 -100.43
C GLU A 176 -39.77 55.30 -101.23
N ARG A 177 -40.73 54.60 -100.65
CA ARG A 177 -42.02 54.31 -101.31
C ARG A 177 -42.80 55.58 -101.63
N GLU A 178 -42.82 56.55 -100.71
CA GLU A 178 -43.47 57.85 -100.92
C GLU A 178 -42.79 58.65 -102.05
N ARG A 179 -41.45 58.62 -102.13
CA ARG A 179 -40.69 59.19 -103.24
C ARG A 179 -41.05 58.52 -104.57
N ASP A 180 -41.06 57.19 -104.63
CA ASP A 180 -41.32 56.44 -105.87
C ASP A 180 -42.76 56.68 -106.37
N GLN A 181 -43.72 56.80 -105.45
CA GLN A 181 -45.10 57.20 -105.77
C GLN A 181 -45.17 58.64 -106.31
N ALA A 182 -44.49 59.59 -105.66
CA ALA A 182 -44.44 60.98 -106.11
C ALA A 182 -43.78 61.11 -107.49
N PHE A 183 -42.69 60.36 -107.73
CA PHE A 183 -42.01 60.30 -109.01
C PHE A 183 -42.90 59.74 -110.12
N SER A 184 -43.61 58.63 -109.84
CA SER A 184 -44.58 58.05 -110.77
C SER A 184 -45.70 59.04 -111.12
N GLN A 185 -46.21 59.79 -110.13
CA GLN A 185 -47.21 60.84 -110.36
C GLN A 185 -46.66 61.99 -111.23
N VAL A 186 -45.43 62.45 -111.00
CA VAL A 186 -44.78 63.46 -111.86
C VAL A 186 -44.62 62.92 -113.29
N GLN A 187 -44.24 61.65 -113.44
CA GLN A 187 -44.06 61.01 -114.74
C GLN A 187 -45.39 60.86 -115.50
N ASP A 188 -46.47 60.46 -114.81
CA ASP A 188 -47.81 60.35 -115.39
C ASP A 188 -48.36 61.73 -115.80
N LEU A 189 -48.19 62.75 -114.95
CA LEU A 189 -48.64 64.12 -115.23
C LEU A 189 -47.85 64.79 -116.37
N SER A 190 -46.53 64.52 -116.47
CA SER A 190 -45.68 65.06 -117.54
C SER A 190 -45.88 64.34 -118.89
N SER A 191 -46.34 63.09 -118.88
CA SER A 191 -46.65 62.32 -120.08
C SER A 191 -48.03 62.66 -120.67
N SER A 192 -48.85 63.45 -119.96
CA SER A 192 -50.16 63.88 -120.42
C SER A 192 -50.05 64.96 -121.51
N PRO A 193 -50.64 64.78 -122.71
CA PRO A 193 -50.46 65.65 -123.87
C PRO A 193 -51.05 67.07 -123.70
N THR A 194 -51.80 67.33 -122.62
CA THR A 194 -52.37 68.65 -122.30
C THR A 194 -51.58 69.41 -121.23
N GLY A 195 -50.50 68.84 -120.70
CA GLY A 195 -49.69 69.45 -119.65
C GLY A 195 -48.87 70.62 -120.19
N THR A 196 -49.38 71.85 -120.06
CA THR A 196 -48.53 73.03 -120.15
C THR A 196 -47.69 73.14 -118.87
N SER A 197 -46.47 73.67 -118.98
CA SER A 197 -45.51 73.84 -117.87
C SER A 197 -46.05 74.62 -116.65
N ASP A 198 -47.25 75.19 -116.74
CA ASP A 198 -47.90 75.95 -115.68
C ASP A 198 -48.94 75.18 -114.85
N ASP A 199 -49.16 73.88 -115.12
CA ASP A 199 -50.14 73.08 -114.38
C ASP A 199 -49.84 73.05 -112.86
N PRO A 200 -50.77 73.52 -112.00
CA PRO A 200 -50.58 73.51 -110.55
C PRO A 200 -50.42 72.11 -109.97
N ALA A 201 -50.96 71.07 -110.62
CA ALA A 201 -50.80 69.67 -110.19
C ALA A 201 -49.35 69.20 -110.35
N LEU A 202 -48.70 69.54 -111.48
CA LEU A 202 -47.29 69.23 -111.72
C LEU A 202 -46.39 69.92 -110.68
N ARG A 203 -46.62 71.22 -110.40
CA ARG A 203 -45.88 71.96 -109.35
C ARG A 203 -46.10 71.44 -107.94
N ALA A 204 -47.26 70.84 -107.65
CA ALA A 204 -47.53 70.21 -106.37
C ALA A 204 -46.78 68.87 -106.24
N ALA A 205 -46.77 68.07 -107.31
CA ALA A 205 -46.05 66.80 -107.38
C ALA A 205 -44.52 66.99 -107.30
N GLU A 206 -43.95 67.98 -108.00
CA GLU A 206 -42.53 68.34 -107.90
C GLU A 206 -42.14 68.80 -106.48
N ARG A 207 -43.02 69.56 -105.80
CA ARG A 207 -42.79 69.95 -104.40
C ARG A 207 -42.86 68.76 -103.45
N ALA A 208 -43.75 67.81 -103.70
CA ALA A 208 -43.84 66.57 -102.94
C ALA A 208 -42.57 65.71 -103.14
N GLN A 209 -42.10 65.59 -104.38
CA GLN A 209 -40.85 64.89 -104.70
C GLN A 209 -39.65 65.52 -103.98
N ARG A 210 -39.46 66.85 -104.07
CA ARG A 210 -38.36 67.53 -103.36
C ARG A 210 -38.45 67.37 -101.84
N ARG A 211 -39.66 67.37 -101.27
CA ARG A 211 -39.86 67.10 -99.83
C ARG A 211 -39.47 65.67 -99.47
N ALA A 212 -39.85 64.68 -100.30
CA ALA A 212 -39.47 63.29 -100.09
C ALA A 212 -37.96 63.09 -100.19
N GLU A 213 -37.28 63.76 -101.14
CA GLU A 213 -35.82 63.74 -101.27
C GLU A 213 -35.11 64.35 -100.04
N THR A 214 -35.58 65.49 -99.53
CA THR A 214 -35.02 66.10 -98.30
C THR A 214 -35.25 65.21 -97.07
N LEU A 215 -36.43 64.59 -96.95
CA LEU A 215 -36.72 63.64 -95.88
C LEU A 215 -35.84 62.38 -95.96
N LEU A 216 -35.60 61.87 -97.17
CA LEU A 216 -34.70 60.74 -97.39
C LEU A 216 -33.27 61.06 -97.00
N ALA A 217 -32.75 62.23 -97.39
CA ALA A 217 -31.41 62.65 -96.99
C ALA A 217 -31.29 62.80 -95.46
N GLY A 218 -32.30 63.39 -94.81
CA GLY A 218 -32.33 63.51 -93.35
C GLY A 218 -32.39 62.17 -92.63
N LEU A 219 -33.23 61.23 -93.10
CA LEU A 219 -33.32 59.88 -92.52
C LEU A 219 -32.06 59.07 -92.78
N GLN A 220 -31.40 59.23 -93.93
CA GLN A 220 -30.11 58.60 -94.21
C GLN A 220 -29.02 59.10 -93.27
N ASP A 221 -28.94 60.42 -93.03
CA ASP A 221 -27.99 60.99 -92.08
C ASP A 221 -28.26 60.53 -90.63
N GLU A 222 -29.53 60.53 -90.19
CA GLU A 222 -29.91 60.03 -88.86
C GLU A 222 -29.59 58.54 -88.69
N LEU A 223 -29.83 57.74 -89.72
CA LEU A 223 -29.55 56.30 -89.73
C LEU A 223 -28.05 56.02 -89.79
N GLN A 224 -27.28 56.82 -90.52
CA GLN A 224 -25.82 56.77 -90.54
C GLN A 224 -25.26 57.15 -89.16
N GLN A 225 -25.80 58.20 -88.53
CA GLN A 225 -25.45 58.59 -87.17
C GLN A 225 -25.78 57.48 -86.17
N ALA A 226 -26.99 56.89 -86.24
CA ALA A 226 -27.39 55.77 -85.39
C ALA A 226 -26.50 54.54 -85.59
N ARG A 227 -26.14 54.20 -86.84
CA ARG A 227 -25.18 53.12 -87.15
C ARG A 227 -23.78 53.44 -86.64
N THR A 228 -23.31 54.69 -86.74
CA THR A 228 -22.00 55.07 -86.17
C THR A 228 -22.00 55.06 -84.64
N LEU A 229 -23.12 55.40 -83.99
CA LEU A 229 -23.29 55.27 -82.55
C LEU A 229 -23.33 53.80 -82.12
N LEU A 230 -24.03 52.94 -82.87
CA LEU A 230 -24.02 51.50 -82.61
C LEU A 230 -22.64 50.89 -82.90
N ALA A 231 -21.94 51.37 -83.93
CA ALA A 231 -20.57 50.98 -84.24
C ALA A 231 -19.59 51.47 -83.15
N SER A 232 -19.76 52.66 -82.57
CA SER A 232 -18.92 53.14 -81.46
C SER A 232 -19.22 52.41 -80.15
N LEU A 233 -20.48 52.05 -79.91
CA LEU A 233 -20.91 51.18 -78.80
C LEU A 233 -20.35 49.76 -78.94
N SER A 234 -20.30 49.20 -80.16
CA SER A 234 -19.80 47.84 -80.42
C SER A 234 -18.27 47.76 -80.58
N SER A 235 -17.62 48.78 -81.14
CA SER A 235 -16.16 48.88 -81.24
C SER A 235 -15.48 49.34 -79.95
N GLY A 236 -16.25 49.71 -78.92
CA GLY A 236 -15.78 49.89 -77.56
C GLY A 236 -15.27 51.29 -77.21
N GLN A 237 -15.90 52.36 -77.70
CA GLN A 237 -15.52 53.75 -77.35
C GLN A 237 -16.67 54.65 -76.90
N PRO A 238 -17.43 54.28 -75.86
CA PRO A 238 -17.79 55.23 -74.83
C PRO A 238 -16.94 54.90 -73.62
N GLU A 239 -16.11 55.83 -73.16
CA GLU A 239 -15.27 55.65 -71.96
C GLU A 239 -16.08 55.10 -70.78
N SER A 240 -17.36 55.43 -70.68
CA SER A 240 -18.30 54.93 -69.66
C SER A 240 -18.60 53.42 -69.78
N LEU A 241 -18.78 52.88 -70.99
CA LEU A 241 -19.02 51.44 -71.20
C LEU A 241 -17.74 50.63 -71.06
N VAL A 242 -16.60 51.19 -71.46
CA VAL A 242 -15.28 50.58 -71.22
C VAL A 242 -14.96 50.58 -69.73
N GLN A 243 -15.22 51.68 -69.02
CA GLN A 243 -15.10 51.74 -67.56
C GLN A 243 -16.04 50.77 -66.88
N SER A 244 -17.30 50.67 -67.31
CA SER A 244 -18.27 49.70 -66.78
C SER A 244 -17.83 48.25 -66.99
N ARG A 245 -17.40 47.89 -68.21
CA ARG A 245 -16.84 46.55 -68.50
C ARG A 245 -15.57 46.26 -67.71
N ARG A 246 -14.69 47.26 -67.55
CA ARG A 246 -13.47 47.11 -66.77
C ARG A 246 -13.79 46.96 -65.27
N GLN A 247 -14.76 47.70 -64.75
CA GLN A 247 -15.27 47.54 -63.39
C GLN A 247 -15.93 46.18 -63.18
N ALA A 248 -16.74 45.70 -64.14
CA ALA A 248 -17.35 44.37 -64.08
C ALA A 248 -16.29 43.26 -64.15
N ALA A 249 -15.27 43.40 -64.99
CA ALA A 249 -14.15 42.45 -65.07
C ALA A 249 -13.32 42.44 -63.78
N LEU A 250 -13.00 43.61 -63.22
CA LEU A 250 -12.31 43.72 -61.93
C LEU A 250 -13.15 43.16 -60.79
N ALA A 251 -14.47 43.39 -60.79
CA ALA A 251 -15.39 42.83 -59.81
C ALA A 251 -15.49 41.31 -59.92
N LEU A 252 -15.48 40.76 -61.14
CA LEU A 252 -15.48 39.33 -61.38
C LEU A 252 -14.16 38.68 -60.94
N GLU A 253 -13.02 39.29 -61.26
CA GLU A 253 -11.71 38.82 -60.84
C GLU A 253 -11.55 38.90 -59.32
N ALA A 254 -12.03 39.99 -58.70
CA ALA A 254 -12.12 40.11 -57.25
C ALA A 254 -13.01 39.02 -56.63
N ALA A 255 -14.19 38.75 -57.20
CA ALA A 255 -15.08 37.68 -56.74
C ALA A 255 -14.46 36.29 -56.89
N GLN A 256 -13.74 36.02 -57.99
CA GLN A 256 -13.03 34.76 -58.19
C GLN A 256 -11.87 34.61 -57.19
N SER A 257 -11.14 35.70 -56.92
CA SER A 257 -10.07 35.69 -55.91
C SER A 257 -10.63 35.44 -54.50
N ALA A 258 -11.76 36.06 -54.15
CA ALA A 258 -12.47 35.82 -52.90
C ALA A 258 -12.97 34.37 -52.79
N CYS A 259 -13.52 33.78 -53.86
CA CYS A 259 -13.91 32.37 -53.86
C CYS A 259 -12.71 31.43 -53.60
N ARG A 260 -11.56 31.67 -54.26
CA ARG A 260 -10.35 30.87 -54.03
C ARG A 260 -9.83 31.00 -52.60
N GLU A 261 -9.91 32.20 -52.02
CA GLU A 261 -9.52 32.41 -50.62
C GLU A 261 -10.49 31.70 -49.66
N VAL A 262 -11.80 31.70 -49.94
CA VAL A 262 -12.77 30.92 -49.17
C VAL A 262 -12.48 29.43 -49.25
N GLU A 263 -12.20 28.89 -50.44
CA GLU A 263 -11.82 27.48 -50.61
C GLU A 263 -10.54 27.14 -49.83
N ARG A 264 -9.55 28.04 -49.86
CA ARG A 264 -8.29 27.89 -49.11
C ARG A 264 -8.53 27.90 -47.59
N LEU A 265 -9.34 28.84 -47.10
CA LEU A 265 -9.70 28.92 -45.69
C LEU A 265 -10.49 27.69 -45.23
N GLN A 266 -11.39 27.19 -46.08
CA GLN A 266 -12.14 25.97 -45.80
C GLN A 266 -11.22 24.74 -45.73
N ALA A 267 -10.27 24.60 -46.65
CA ALA A 267 -9.28 23.52 -46.61
C ALA A 267 -8.40 23.56 -45.35
N LEU A 268 -7.94 24.75 -44.95
CA LEU A 268 -7.21 24.94 -43.69
C LEU A 268 -8.06 24.60 -42.46
N GLN A 269 -9.35 24.96 -42.47
CA GLN A 269 -10.28 24.62 -41.40
C GLN A 269 -10.48 23.11 -41.28
N GLU A 270 -10.70 22.41 -42.40
CA GLU A 270 -10.85 20.95 -42.42
C GLU A 270 -9.58 20.26 -41.92
N GLN A 271 -8.40 20.76 -42.28
CA GLN A 271 -7.13 20.28 -41.75
C GLN A 271 -7.04 20.47 -40.24
N GLN A 272 -7.32 21.67 -39.72
CA GLN A 272 -7.24 21.93 -38.27
C GLN A 272 -8.27 21.15 -37.46
N LEU A 273 -9.48 20.97 -37.98
CA LEU A 273 -10.49 20.11 -37.37
C LEU A 273 -10.03 18.63 -37.36
N GLY A 274 -9.38 18.17 -38.43
CA GLY A 274 -8.78 16.85 -38.51
C GLY A 274 -7.70 16.64 -37.44
N GLU A 275 -6.75 17.58 -37.34
CA GLU A 275 -5.67 17.54 -36.33
C GLU A 275 -6.23 17.59 -34.90
N ALA A 276 -7.20 18.47 -34.63
CA ALA A 276 -7.83 18.57 -33.32
C ALA A 276 -8.59 17.29 -32.93
N ARG A 277 -9.30 16.65 -33.88
CA ARG A 277 -9.96 15.35 -33.65
C ARG A 277 -8.97 14.25 -33.32
N LEU A 278 -7.86 14.19 -34.05
CA LEU A 278 -6.81 13.19 -33.83
C LEU A 278 -6.14 13.37 -32.45
N LEU A 279 -5.94 14.61 -32.00
CA LEU A 279 -5.45 14.91 -30.66
C LEU A 279 -6.47 14.52 -29.58
N LEU A 280 -7.75 14.82 -29.77
CA LEU A 280 -8.81 14.40 -28.84
C LEU A 280 -8.91 12.87 -28.73
N GLU A 281 -8.83 12.14 -29.84
CA GLU A 281 -8.80 10.68 -29.85
C GLU A 281 -7.59 10.12 -29.10
N ARG A 282 -6.40 10.72 -29.27
CA ARG A 282 -5.21 10.33 -28.51
C ARG A 282 -5.37 10.60 -27.01
N CYS A 283 -5.90 11.76 -26.63
CA CYS A 283 -6.17 12.08 -25.22
C CYS A 283 -7.19 11.09 -24.61
N ALA A 284 -8.26 10.77 -25.33
CA ALA A 284 -9.27 9.81 -24.88
C ALA A 284 -8.68 8.39 -24.71
N GLN A 285 -7.78 7.96 -25.61
CA GLN A 285 -7.08 6.68 -25.48
C GLN A 285 -6.15 6.64 -24.26
N VAL A 286 -5.43 7.74 -23.99
CA VAL A 286 -4.57 7.85 -22.79
C VAL A 286 -5.43 7.79 -21.52
N GLU A 287 -6.53 8.54 -21.45
CA GLU A 287 -7.44 8.50 -20.30
C GLU A 287 -8.04 7.10 -20.09
N GLN A 288 -8.40 6.38 -21.16
CA GLN A 288 -8.88 4.99 -21.06
C GLN A 288 -7.78 4.03 -20.56
N GLY A 289 -6.53 4.21 -21.00
CA GLY A 289 -5.38 3.44 -20.54
C GLY A 289 -5.07 3.67 -19.06
N ASP A 290 -5.10 4.93 -18.62
CA ASP A 290 -4.87 5.31 -17.23
C ASP A 290 -6.01 4.82 -16.32
N LEU A 291 -7.28 4.98 -16.75
CA LEU A 291 -8.44 4.44 -16.02
C LEU A 291 -8.39 2.92 -15.90
N ALA A 292 -7.98 2.20 -16.95
CA ALA A 292 -7.82 0.75 -16.90
C ALA A 292 -6.72 0.33 -15.91
N THR A 293 -5.62 1.09 -15.86
CA THR A 293 -4.51 0.86 -14.92
C THR A 293 -4.96 1.10 -13.48
N VAL A 294 -5.57 2.26 -13.20
CA VAL A 294 -6.12 2.59 -11.87
C VAL A 294 -7.16 1.56 -11.43
N ARG A 295 -8.05 1.12 -12.34
CA ARG A 295 -9.03 0.07 -12.02
C ARG A 295 -8.35 -1.23 -11.61
N ARG A 296 -7.32 -1.67 -12.34
CA ARG A 296 -6.56 -2.89 -12.02
C ARG A 296 -5.85 -2.75 -10.67
N GLU A 297 -5.26 -1.59 -10.37
CA GLU A 297 -4.63 -1.32 -9.08
C GLU A 297 -5.64 -1.32 -7.92
N VAL A 298 -6.83 -0.74 -8.11
CA VAL A 298 -7.92 -0.77 -7.11
C VAL A 298 -8.43 -2.19 -6.89
N GLU A 299 -8.63 -2.97 -7.95
CA GLU A 299 -9.05 -4.38 -7.85
C GLU A 299 -7.99 -5.22 -7.11
N GLN A 300 -6.70 -5.01 -7.38
CA GLN A 300 -5.60 -5.66 -6.65
C GLN A 300 -5.55 -5.23 -5.17
N ALA A 301 -5.67 -3.93 -4.89
CA ALA A 301 -5.68 -3.42 -3.51
C ALA A 301 -6.88 -3.97 -2.72
N LEU A 302 -8.05 -4.11 -3.37
CA LEU A 302 -9.25 -4.65 -2.75
C LEU A 302 -9.15 -6.17 -2.52
N ALA A 303 -8.51 -6.91 -3.43
CA ALA A 303 -8.18 -8.32 -3.22
C ALA A 303 -7.21 -8.51 -2.05
N ALA A 304 -6.15 -7.69 -1.97
CA ALA A 304 -5.21 -7.71 -0.85
C ALA A 304 -5.87 -7.37 0.48
N ALA A 305 -6.77 -6.38 0.50
CA ALA A 305 -7.53 -6.02 1.70
C ALA A 305 -8.48 -7.14 2.16
N ARG A 306 -9.09 -7.87 1.22
CA ARG A 306 -9.92 -9.06 1.54
C ARG A 306 -9.08 -10.18 2.13
N SER A 307 -7.91 -10.47 1.55
CA SER A 307 -6.96 -11.46 2.09
C SER A 307 -6.53 -11.11 3.52
N ALA A 308 -6.13 -9.86 3.75
CA ALA A 308 -5.72 -9.40 5.09
C ALA A 308 -6.87 -9.49 6.12
N ARG A 309 -8.11 -9.25 5.68
CA ARG A 309 -9.29 -9.42 6.55
C ARG A 309 -9.56 -10.89 6.88
N GLN A 310 -9.35 -11.79 5.93
CA GLN A 310 -9.45 -13.23 6.14
C GLN A 310 -8.42 -13.69 7.17
N GLU A 311 -7.15 -13.32 6.99
CA GLU A 311 -6.07 -13.65 7.93
C GLU A 311 -6.33 -13.11 9.34
N ALA A 312 -6.88 -11.89 9.45
CA ALA A 312 -7.26 -11.33 10.73
C ALA A 312 -8.41 -12.09 11.40
N SER A 313 -9.37 -12.62 10.61
CA SER A 313 -10.44 -13.49 11.10
C SER A 313 -9.89 -14.81 11.60
N ASP A 314 -9.04 -15.47 10.80
CA ASP A 314 -8.42 -16.75 11.14
C ASP A 314 -7.57 -16.64 12.42
N LEU A 315 -6.85 -15.53 12.60
CA LEU A 315 -6.11 -15.23 13.82
C LEU A 315 -7.03 -14.99 15.03
N ALA A 316 -8.19 -14.36 14.83
CA ALA A 316 -9.17 -14.16 15.89
C ALA A 316 -9.81 -15.49 16.33
N ASP A 317 -10.12 -16.36 15.38
CA ASP A 317 -10.64 -17.70 15.67
C ASP A 317 -9.58 -18.55 16.39
N ALA A 318 -8.33 -18.53 15.93
CA ALA A 318 -7.22 -19.21 16.60
C ALA A 318 -6.97 -18.69 18.02
N ALA A 319 -7.08 -17.37 18.24
CA ALA A 319 -6.96 -16.76 19.56
C ALA A 319 -8.10 -17.22 20.48
N THR A 320 -9.33 -17.32 19.96
CA THR A 320 -10.50 -17.80 20.70
C THR A 320 -10.33 -19.26 21.11
N THR A 321 -9.93 -20.15 20.18
CA THR A 321 -9.62 -21.55 20.50
C THR A 321 -8.49 -21.68 21.53
N ARG A 322 -7.47 -20.81 21.46
CA ARG A 322 -6.40 -20.80 22.46
C ARG A 322 -6.90 -20.37 23.85
N MET A 323 -7.79 -19.39 23.92
CA MET A 323 -8.42 -18.97 25.18
C MET A 323 -9.29 -20.07 25.78
N GLU A 324 -10.07 -20.78 24.96
CA GLU A 324 -10.86 -21.94 25.41
C GLU A 324 -9.97 -23.07 25.94
N ARG A 325 -8.84 -23.33 25.29
CA ARG A 325 -7.88 -24.33 25.77
C ARG A 325 -7.26 -23.93 27.11
N LEU A 326 -6.86 -22.66 27.26
CA LEU A 326 -6.32 -22.15 28.52
C LEU A 326 -7.36 -22.19 29.65
N SER A 327 -8.64 -21.92 29.36
CA SER A 327 -9.70 -22.01 30.37
C SER A 327 -9.94 -23.45 30.81
N GLN A 328 -9.88 -24.41 29.87
CA GLN A 328 -9.91 -25.85 30.18
C GLN A 328 -8.71 -26.27 31.05
N ASP A 329 -7.50 -25.84 30.70
CA ASP A 329 -6.29 -26.14 31.47
C ASP A 329 -6.39 -25.57 32.90
N ILE A 330 -6.91 -24.35 33.07
CA ILE A 330 -7.15 -23.72 34.38
C ILE A 330 -8.19 -24.53 35.18
N GLN A 331 -9.28 -24.95 34.57
CA GLN A 331 -10.30 -25.78 35.23
C GLN A 331 -9.74 -27.13 35.67
N GLN A 332 -8.94 -27.79 34.83
CA GLN A 332 -8.27 -29.04 35.17
C GLN A 332 -7.28 -28.85 36.32
N ALA A 333 -6.48 -27.78 36.30
CA ALA A 333 -5.56 -27.46 37.39
C ALA A 333 -6.30 -27.18 38.72
N GLN A 334 -7.44 -26.48 38.66
CA GLN A 334 -8.29 -26.26 39.83
C GLN A 334 -8.86 -27.57 40.39
N GLN A 335 -9.38 -28.45 39.53
CA GLN A 335 -9.87 -29.78 39.96
C GLN A 335 -8.75 -30.62 40.56
N ALA A 336 -7.57 -30.66 39.94
CA ALA A 336 -6.40 -31.36 40.47
C ALA A 336 -5.97 -30.81 41.84
N SER A 337 -6.00 -29.48 42.03
CA SER A 337 -5.67 -28.85 43.31
C SER A 337 -6.69 -29.19 44.41
N GLN A 338 -7.98 -29.26 44.07
CA GLN A 338 -9.03 -29.66 45.01
C GLN A 338 -8.89 -31.13 45.40
N ALA A 339 -8.59 -32.01 44.44
CA ALA A 339 -8.33 -33.42 44.71
C ALA A 339 -7.10 -33.61 45.62
N ALA A 340 -6.01 -32.88 45.36
CA ALA A 340 -4.82 -32.90 46.19
C ALA A 340 -5.11 -32.40 47.62
N ALA A 341 -5.91 -31.34 47.77
CA ALA A 341 -6.33 -30.84 49.07
C ALA A 341 -7.18 -31.87 49.85
N GLN A 342 -8.07 -32.58 49.17
CA GLN A 342 -8.86 -33.67 49.78
C GLN A 342 -7.96 -34.83 50.23
N GLN A 343 -6.99 -35.23 49.42
CA GLN A 343 -6.03 -36.27 49.77
C GLN A 343 -5.17 -35.87 50.98
N LEU A 344 -4.67 -34.62 51.01
CA LEU A 344 -3.95 -34.10 52.19
C LEU A 344 -4.83 -34.09 53.43
N GLY A 345 -6.11 -33.72 53.31
CA GLY A 345 -7.07 -33.79 54.41
C GLY A 345 -7.24 -35.22 54.96
N GLN A 346 -7.31 -36.22 54.07
CA GLN A 346 -7.38 -37.64 54.46
C GLN A 346 -6.09 -38.10 55.15
N VAL A 347 -4.92 -37.74 54.63
CA VAL A 347 -3.62 -38.10 55.23
C VAL A 347 -3.46 -37.47 56.61
N LEU A 348 -3.84 -36.19 56.77
CA LEU A 348 -3.81 -35.52 58.08
C LEU A 348 -4.76 -36.20 59.07
N HIS A 349 -5.97 -36.56 58.63
CA HIS A 349 -6.92 -37.26 59.49
C HIS A 349 -6.40 -38.65 59.92
N GLN A 350 -5.81 -39.41 58.99
CA GLN A 350 -5.17 -40.69 59.30
C GLN A 350 -3.98 -40.52 60.26
N ALA A 351 -3.16 -39.49 60.07
CA ALA A 351 -2.05 -39.19 60.97
C ALA A 351 -2.54 -38.82 62.38
N ASP A 352 -3.63 -38.07 62.50
CA ASP A 352 -4.23 -37.74 63.80
C ASP A 352 -4.85 -38.97 64.47
N GLN A 353 -5.52 -39.84 63.72
CA GLN A 353 -5.99 -41.14 64.23
C GLN A 353 -4.83 -41.99 64.75
N MET A 354 -3.76 -42.14 63.97
CA MET A 354 -2.55 -42.88 64.39
C MET A 354 -1.94 -42.27 65.66
N ARG A 355 -1.90 -40.93 65.77
CA ARG A 355 -1.45 -40.25 66.99
C ARG A 355 -2.35 -40.56 68.18
N GLN A 356 -3.67 -40.54 68.01
CA GLN A 356 -4.61 -40.90 69.07
C GLN A 356 -4.44 -42.36 69.50
N ASP A 357 -4.30 -43.29 68.56
CA ASP A 357 -4.06 -44.71 68.86
C ASP A 357 -2.74 -44.92 69.61
N THR A 358 -1.67 -44.23 69.21
CA THR A 358 -0.38 -44.32 69.94
C THR A 358 -0.47 -43.77 71.36
N ARG A 359 -1.25 -42.69 71.58
CA ARG A 359 -1.51 -42.15 72.92
C ARG A 359 -2.33 -43.14 73.75
N GLN A 360 -3.40 -43.71 73.20
CA GLN A 360 -4.20 -44.72 73.89
C GLN A 360 -3.36 -45.94 74.28
N ARG A 361 -2.48 -46.41 73.40
CA ARG A 361 -1.55 -47.51 73.70
C ARG A 361 -0.54 -47.13 74.78
N ALA A 362 -0.04 -45.88 74.78
CA ALA A 362 0.86 -45.40 75.83
C ALA A 362 0.14 -45.34 77.18
N ASP A 363 -1.07 -44.79 77.24
CA ASP A 363 -1.91 -44.73 78.45
C ASP A 363 -2.25 -46.15 78.95
N GLU A 364 -2.51 -47.10 78.04
CA GLU A 364 -2.73 -48.50 78.41
C GLU A 364 -1.46 -49.17 78.95
N GLN A 365 -0.30 -48.89 78.37
CA GLN A 365 0.98 -49.37 78.89
C GLN A 365 1.30 -48.79 80.27
N GLU A 366 1.03 -47.50 80.49
CA GLU A 366 1.18 -46.85 81.79
C GLU A 366 0.30 -47.51 82.85
N ARG A 367 -0.99 -47.75 82.55
CA ARG A 367 -1.89 -48.50 83.45
C ARG A 367 -1.39 -49.90 83.75
N ARG A 368 -0.88 -50.64 82.75
CA ARG A 368 -0.29 -51.97 82.98
C ARG A 368 0.97 -51.90 83.85
N LEU A 369 1.78 -50.86 83.71
CA LEU A 369 2.94 -50.63 84.58
C LEU A 369 2.50 -50.32 86.01
N ASP A 370 1.49 -49.48 86.20
CA ASP A 370 0.92 -49.19 87.53
C ASP A 370 0.34 -50.46 88.19
N GLU A 371 -0.34 -51.31 87.41
CA GLU A 371 -0.84 -52.61 87.87
C GLU A 371 0.32 -53.54 88.28
N LEU A 372 1.39 -53.61 87.49
CA LEU A 372 2.58 -54.39 87.82
C LEU A 372 3.30 -53.86 89.06
N VAL A 373 3.42 -52.54 89.21
CA VAL A 373 4.01 -51.91 90.41
C VAL A 373 3.16 -52.25 91.64
N ALA A 374 1.83 -52.15 91.54
CA ALA A 374 0.93 -52.54 92.62
C ALA A 374 1.04 -54.04 92.98
N GLN A 375 1.22 -54.92 91.98
CA GLN A 375 1.48 -56.35 92.19
C GLN A 375 2.80 -56.58 92.91
N VAL A 376 3.89 -55.95 92.46
CA VAL A 376 5.21 -56.07 93.10
C VAL A 376 5.16 -55.56 94.54
N ASP A 377 4.49 -54.42 94.80
CA ASP A 377 4.32 -53.91 96.16
C ASP A 377 3.53 -54.88 97.05
N ALA A 378 2.52 -55.56 96.50
CA ALA A 378 1.77 -56.59 97.21
C ALA A 378 2.63 -57.83 97.50
N GLU A 379 3.41 -58.32 96.53
CA GLU A 379 4.36 -59.42 96.72
C GLU A 379 5.44 -59.08 97.74
N LEU A 380 5.95 -57.84 97.72
CA LEU A 380 6.99 -57.38 98.63
C LEU A 380 6.46 -57.21 100.06
N LYS A 381 5.21 -56.77 100.23
CA LYS A 381 4.50 -56.83 101.52
C LYS A 381 4.36 -58.27 102.00
N GLN A 382 3.91 -59.20 101.15
CA GLN A 382 3.78 -60.62 101.50
C GLN A 382 5.13 -61.24 101.87
N ALA A 383 6.20 -60.91 101.14
CA ALA A 383 7.56 -61.37 101.42
C ALA A 383 8.08 -60.83 102.76
N ARG A 384 7.80 -59.56 103.09
CA ARG A 384 8.13 -58.98 104.40
C ARG A 384 7.38 -59.67 105.53
N GLU A 385 6.10 -59.98 105.35
CA GLU A 385 5.31 -60.74 106.32
C GLU A 385 5.86 -62.16 106.52
N ARG A 386 6.19 -62.86 105.43
CA ARG A 386 6.85 -64.17 105.49
C ARG A 386 8.22 -64.11 106.16
N ASN A 387 9.03 -63.09 105.88
CA ASN A 387 10.34 -62.90 106.52
C ASN A 387 10.18 -62.58 108.01
N ALA A 388 9.21 -61.74 108.37
CA ALA A 388 8.89 -61.47 109.77
C ALA A 388 8.42 -62.73 110.51
N ALA A 389 7.61 -63.58 109.86
CA ALA A 389 7.22 -64.87 110.41
C ALA A 389 8.42 -65.83 110.56
N ALA A 390 9.29 -65.90 109.55
CA ALA A 390 10.51 -66.71 109.58
C ALA A 390 11.52 -66.20 110.61
N ARG A 391 11.60 -64.89 110.84
CA ARG A 391 12.41 -64.31 111.92
C ARG A 391 11.87 -64.70 113.28
N ARG A 392 10.55 -64.64 113.49
CA ARG A 392 9.94 -65.13 114.74
C ARG A 392 10.21 -66.62 114.95
N SER A 393 10.05 -67.45 113.92
CA SER A 393 10.39 -68.88 114.03
C SER A 393 11.88 -69.13 114.25
N SER A 394 12.75 -68.29 113.67
CA SER A 394 14.19 -68.34 113.91
C SER A 394 14.58 -67.84 115.30
N GLU A 395 13.89 -66.86 115.86
CA GLU A 395 14.09 -66.39 117.25
C GLU A 395 13.62 -67.46 118.23
N GLU A 396 12.50 -68.12 117.96
CA GLU A 396 12.04 -69.30 118.70
C GLU A 396 13.07 -70.45 118.61
N ALA A 397 13.64 -70.69 117.42
CA ALA A 397 14.69 -71.69 117.23
C ALA A 397 16.01 -71.30 117.92
N LEU A 398 16.40 -70.02 117.90
CA LEU A 398 17.57 -69.53 118.62
C LEU A 398 17.38 -69.59 120.13
N GLN A 399 16.19 -69.36 120.66
CA GLN A 399 15.91 -69.62 122.08
C GLN A 399 16.00 -71.12 122.44
N LEU A 400 15.71 -72.01 121.48
CA LEU A 400 15.93 -73.44 121.64
C LEU A 400 17.43 -73.81 121.54
N VAL A 401 18.19 -73.15 120.67
CA VAL A 401 19.64 -73.35 120.52
C VAL A 401 20.42 -72.75 121.69
N ASP A 402 20.06 -71.58 122.21
CA ASP A 402 20.68 -70.93 123.38
C ASP A 402 20.38 -71.72 124.67
N ARG A 403 19.24 -72.45 124.71
CA ARG A 403 18.99 -73.50 125.72
C ARG A 403 19.89 -74.73 125.58
N LEU A 404 20.36 -75.05 124.38
CA LEU A 404 21.22 -76.19 124.10
C LEU A 404 22.72 -75.84 124.18
N GLU A 405 23.10 -74.58 123.97
CA GLU A 405 24.49 -74.09 124.03
C GLU A 405 25.01 -73.83 125.45
N GLN A 406 24.17 -73.84 126.48
CA GLN A 406 24.62 -73.78 127.89
C GLN A 406 25.29 -75.09 128.40
N VAL A 407 25.38 -76.16 127.60
CA VAL A 407 25.83 -77.49 128.08
C VAL A 407 27.22 -77.95 127.62
N VAL A 408 27.85 -77.46 126.53
CA VAL A 408 29.14 -78.06 126.10
C VAL A 408 30.16 -77.09 125.49
N PHE A 409 31.32 -77.12 126.15
CA PHE A 409 32.61 -76.48 125.90
C PHE A 409 33.29 -76.74 124.52
N ALA A 410 34.22 -75.83 124.17
CA ALA A 410 35.58 -76.05 123.61
C ALA A 410 35.87 -76.04 122.08
N TYR A 411 36.45 -74.90 121.65
CA TYR A 411 37.70 -74.69 120.85
C TYR A 411 37.83 -75.16 119.34
N PRO A 412 38.68 -74.47 118.52
CA PRO A 412 38.72 -74.32 117.04
C PRO A 412 39.77 -75.27 116.38
N PRO A 413 40.46 -75.04 115.22
CA PRO A 413 40.44 -74.02 114.12
C PRO A 413 40.57 -74.64 112.68
N ALA A 414 41.10 -73.87 111.71
CA ALA A 414 41.58 -74.20 110.33
C ALA A 414 40.60 -73.88 109.18
N ALA A 415 40.96 -73.61 107.93
CA ALA A 415 42.13 -73.11 107.17
C ALA A 415 41.78 -73.33 105.68
N GLY A 416 42.27 -72.49 104.75
CA GLY A 416 42.26 -72.75 103.29
C GLY A 416 41.43 -71.73 102.48
N MET A 417 42.05 -70.70 101.88
CA MET A 417 42.61 -70.66 100.51
C MET A 417 41.55 -70.66 99.38
N PRO A 418 41.81 -70.09 98.18
CA PRO A 418 42.63 -68.92 97.85
C PRO A 418 42.00 -68.02 96.74
N ALA A 419 42.76 -66.99 96.39
CA ALA A 419 42.57 -66.03 95.30
C ALA A 419 42.54 -66.66 93.89
N ALA A 420 41.79 -66.03 92.98
CA ALA A 420 41.90 -66.20 91.54
C ALA A 420 42.19 -64.84 90.88
N THR A 421 43.47 -64.63 90.60
CA THR A 421 44.01 -63.62 89.68
C THR A 421 43.65 -64.01 88.26
N ALA A 422 43.02 -63.13 87.48
CA ALA A 422 42.76 -63.35 86.06
C ALA A 422 43.73 -62.54 85.19
N PRO A 423 44.25 -63.11 84.08
CA PRO A 423 45.52 -62.75 83.50
C PRO A 423 45.39 -61.76 82.34
N GLY A 424 46.41 -60.91 82.19
CA GLY A 424 46.64 -60.13 80.99
C GLY A 424 46.76 -61.03 79.76
N ARG A 425 45.92 -60.78 78.77
CA ARG A 425 46.01 -61.34 77.42
C ARG A 425 46.33 -60.23 76.43
N THR A 426 47.45 -60.39 75.76
CA THR A 426 47.65 -59.96 74.36
C THR A 426 48.31 -61.14 73.64
N PRO A 427 48.33 -61.17 72.30
CA PRO A 427 47.29 -60.83 71.35
C PRO A 427 47.07 -61.99 70.34
N GLU A 428 45.87 -62.06 69.74
CA GLU A 428 45.55 -62.54 68.39
C GLU A 428 44.07 -62.90 68.40
N ASP A 429 43.23 -61.88 68.53
CA ASP A 429 41.79 -62.07 68.37
C ASP A 429 41.50 -62.16 66.86
N PRO A 430 41.05 -63.32 66.34
CA PRO A 430 40.71 -63.47 64.92
C PRO A 430 39.68 -62.43 64.48
N ALA A 431 38.77 -62.00 65.36
CA ALA A 431 37.79 -60.97 65.04
C ALA A 431 38.41 -59.60 64.71
N TYR A 432 39.54 -59.25 65.36
CA TYR A 432 40.28 -58.02 65.03
C TYR A 432 40.95 -58.11 63.66
N ARG A 433 41.55 -59.27 63.34
CA ARG A 433 42.21 -59.50 62.05
C ARG A 433 41.20 -59.46 60.90
N ASP A 434 40.04 -60.07 61.09
CA ASP A 434 38.96 -60.10 60.10
C ASP A 434 38.36 -58.70 59.89
N ALA A 435 38.15 -57.94 60.96
CA ALA A 435 37.67 -56.55 60.86
C ALA A 435 38.65 -55.63 60.13
N CYS A 436 39.96 -55.80 60.32
CA CYS A 436 40.98 -55.10 59.54
C CYS A 436 40.93 -55.48 58.06
N GLY A 437 40.73 -56.77 57.75
CA GLY A 437 40.58 -57.27 56.38
C GLY A 437 39.38 -56.66 55.65
N GLU A 438 38.22 -56.57 56.31
CA GLU A 438 37.00 -55.98 55.74
C GLU A 438 37.15 -54.49 55.36
N LEU A 439 37.99 -53.75 56.09
CA LEU A 439 38.30 -52.34 55.81
C LEU A 439 39.53 -52.15 54.89
N GLY A 440 40.21 -53.23 54.51
CA GLY A 440 41.42 -53.18 53.69
C GLY A 440 42.62 -52.52 54.39
N VAL A 441 42.69 -52.62 55.72
CA VAL A 441 43.80 -52.08 56.53
C VAL A 441 44.63 -53.21 57.13
N VAL A 442 45.92 -52.98 57.33
CA VAL A 442 46.81 -53.97 57.93
C VAL A 442 46.54 -54.05 59.44
N PRO A 443 46.40 -55.25 60.05
CA PRO A 443 46.28 -55.38 61.50
C PRO A 443 47.41 -54.64 62.22
N GLY A 444 47.06 -53.83 63.23
CA GLY A 444 48.01 -52.96 63.93
C GLY A 444 48.19 -51.57 63.31
N SER A 445 47.47 -51.22 62.24
CA SER A 445 47.45 -49.85 61.70
C SER A 445 47.01 -48.85 62.78
N PRO A 446 47.58 -47.63 62.89
CA PRO A 446 47.11 -46.64 63.85
C PRO A 446 45.65 -46.24 63.59
N TRP A 447 44.91 -45.88 64.64
CA TRP A 447 43.48 -45.56 64.56
C TRP A 447 43.16 -44.48 63.50
N GLN A 448 44.05 -43.49 63.35
CA GLN A 448 43.93 -42.47 62.32
C GLN A 448 43.91 -43.04 60.90
N GLN A 449 44.70 -44.08 60.62
CA GLN A 449 44.75 -44.74 59.32
C GLN A 449 43.49 -45.57 59.07
N VAL A 450 42.94 -46.23 60.11
CA VAL A 450 41.66 -46.95 60.04
C VAL A 450 40.52 -45.99 59.69
N ARG A 451 40.40 -44.85 60.39
CA ARG A 451 39.40 -43.83 60.08
C ARG A 451 39.57 -43.21 58.70
N ALA A 452 40.81 -42.99 58.26
CA ALA A 452 41.09 -42.45 56.92
C ALA A 452 40.72 -43.45 55.81
N ALA A 453 40.95 -44.75 56.02
CA ALA A 453 40.49 -45.80 55.11
C ALA A 453 38.95 -45.87 55.06
N TRP A 454 38.27 -45.82 56.20
CA TRP A 454 36.81 -45.78 56.29
C TRP A 454 36.22 -44.59 55.52
N ARG A 455 36.69 -43.36 55.80
CA ARG A 455 36.16 -42.14 55.16
C ARG A 455 36.36 -42.10 53.65
N ARG A 456 37.51 -42.58 53.15
CA ARG A 456 37.79 -42.61 51.70
C ARG A 456 36.84 -43.54 50.95
N ASN A 457 36.46 -44.64 51.58
CA ASN A 457 35.61 -45.64 50.94
C ASN A 457 34.11 -45.48 51.26
N LEU A 458 33.74 -44.62 52.21
CA LEU A 458 32.36 -44.43 52.67
C LEU A 458 31.39 -44.11 51.52
N LEU A 459 31.79 -43.21 50.61
CA LEU A 459 30.96 -42.82 49.47
C LEU A 459 30.72 -43.99 48.51
N GLN A 460 31.73 -44.83 48.29
CA GLN A 460 31.62 -46.00 47.40
C GLN A 460 30.80 -47.14 48.02
N TRP A 461 30.82 -47.25 49.35
CA TRP A 461 30.17 -48.36 50.05
C TRP A 461 28.72 -48.06 50.45
N HIS A 462 28.30 -46.79 50.49
CA HIS A 462 26.97 -46.41 50.95
C HIS A 462 25.86 -46.88 49.98
N PRO A 463 24.76 -47.49 50.47
CA PRO A 463 23.66 -47.96 49.61
C PRO A 463 23.05 -46.87 48.73
N ASP A 464 22.88 -45.66 49.27
CA ASP A 464 22.32 -44.51 48.53
C ASP A 464 23.19 -44.06 47.34
N GLN A 465 24.45 -44.50 47.27
CA GLN A 465 25.35 -44.21 46.15
C GLN A 465 25.59 -45.44 45.26
N GLY A 466 24.74 -46.46 45.36
CA GLY A 466 24.82 -47.69 44.58
C GLY A 466 25.75 -48.75 45.17
N GLY A 467 26.15 -48.62 46.44
CA GLY A 467 26.86 -49.66 47.18
C GLY A 467 25.96 -50.84 47.55
N ASP A 468 26.56 -52.04 47.74
CA ASP A 468 25.84 -53.23 48.19
C ASP A 468 25.44 -53.11 49.68
N PRO A 469 24.14 -53.14 50.04
CA PRO A 469 23.67 -53.03 51.43
C PRO A 469 24.24 -54.09 52.37
N ASN A 470 24.49 -55.31 51.89
CA ASN A 470 25.03 -56.38 52.72
C ASN A 470 26.52 -56.16 53.04
N LEU A 471 27.29 -55.69 52.05
CA LEU A 471 28.70 -55.32 52.27
C LEU A 471 28.82 -54.07 53.14
N TRP A 472 27.90 -53.11 52.99
CA TRP A 472 27.84 -51.94 53.86
C TRP A 472 27.67 -52.33 55.34
N SER A 473 26.69 -53.18 55.65
CA SER A 473 26.44 -53.64 57.03
C SER A 473 27.66 -54.35 57.63
N ARG A 474 28.31 -55.25 56.88
CA ARG A 474 29.51 -55.96 57.32
C ARG A 474 30.68 -55.02 57.61
N ARG A 475 30.94 -54.05 56.71
CA ARG A 475 32.03 -53.08 56.89
C ARG A 475 31.75 -52.08 58.01
N GLN A 476 30.49 -51.69 58.21
CA GLN A 476 30.08 -50.84 59.33
C GLN A 476 30.28 -51.56 60.67
N ALA A 477 29.92 -52.85 60.76
CA ALA A 477 30.17 -53.66 61.94
C ALA A 477 31.68 -53.83 62.22
N ALA A 478 32.48 -54.07 61.18
CA ALA A 478 33.94 -54.13 61.29
C ALA A 478 34.54 -52.81 61.81
N TYR A 479 34.07 -51.66 61.33
CA TYR A 479 34.50 -50.35 61.81
C TYR A 479 34.14 -50.12 63.29
N GLN A 480 32.92 -50.46 63.72
CA GLN A 480 32.49 -50.34 65.12
C GLN A 480 33.29 -51.26 66.05
N LEU A 481 33.61 -52.47 65.61
CA LEU A 481 34.44 -53.41 66.37
C LEU A 481 35.86 -52.85 66.57
N LEU A 482 36.46 -52.28 65.52
CA LEU A 482 37.78 -51.64 65.63
C LEU A 482 37.71 -50.39 66.52
N GLU A 483 36.67 -49.56 66.41
CA GLU A 483 36.47 -48.41 67.28
C GLU A 483 36.44 -48.80 68.77
N ALA A 484 35.65 -49.82 69.11
CA ALA A 484 35.58 -50.35 70.47
C ALA A 484 36.93 -50.94 70.92
N TRP A 485 37.67 -51.60 70.02
CA TRP A 485 38.98 -52.16 70.33
C TRP A 485 40.02 -51.08 70.66
N TYR A 486 40.09 -50.00 69.89
CA TYR A 486 41.00 -48.88 70.18
C TYR A 486 40.57 -48.12 71.44
N ALA A 487 39.27 -47.93 71.65
CA ALA A 487 38.73 -47.34 72.88
C ALA A 487 39.10 -48.16 74.12
N PHE A 488 39.05 -49.50 74.03
CA PHE A 488 39.45 -50.40 75.10
C PHE A 488 40.97 -50.41 75.35
N LYS A 489 41.78 -50.31 74.28
CA LYS A 489 43.25 -50.31 74.38
C LYS A 489 43.87 -48.99 74.83
N GLY A 490 43.09 -47.90 74.88
CA GLY A 490 43.53 -46.62 75.44
C GLY A 490 44.50 -45.83 74.56
N GLU A 491 44.51 -46.04 73.24
CA GLU A 491 45.22 -45.17 72.29
C GLU A 491 44.27 -44.06 71.77
N PRO A 492 44.59 -42.76 71.95
CA PRO A 492 43.79 -41.66 71.40
C PRO A 492 43.88 -41.50 69.88
#